data_AF-A0A3B0WZL3-F1
#
_entry.id   AF-A0A3B0WZL3-F1
#
_cell.length_a   1.000
_cell.length_b   1.000
_cell.length_c   1.000
_cell.angle_alpha   90.00
_cell.angle_beta   90.00
_cell.angle_gamma   90.00
#
_symmetry.space_group_name_H-M   'P 1'
#
loop_
_entity.id
_entity.type
_entity.pdbx_description
1 polymer ?
#
loop_
_entity_poly.entity_id
_entity_poly.type
_entity_poly.pdbx_seq_one_letter_code
_entity_poly.pdbx_strand_id
1 'polypeptide(L)'
;MYRSLSKENPSAYQSDVAMTLNNLANLYSGDNRSKEAEQAYDEALAIRRSLSKENPSAYQSDVASTLNNLAILYSDDNRLPEAEQAYDEALEIYRSLSKENPSAYGIYLAQTLIMGVYLLKQPKENLTEARAVLERFKGGHQADRLLSKIKAMEEEK
;
A
#
# COMPACT_ATOMS: atom_id res chain seq x y z
N MET A 1 10.05 -28.56 -20.43
CA MET A 1 10.92 -27.36 -20.36
C MET A 1 10.42 -26.32 -19.34
N TYR A 2 9.13 -25.98 -19.24
CA TYR A 2 8.64 -25.03 -18.22
C TYR A 2 8.84 -25.43 -16.75
N ARG A 3 8.83 -26.74 -16.43
CA ARG A 3 9.13 -27.26 -15.07
C ARG A 3 10.58 -27.06 -14.61
N SER A 4 11.50 -26.77 -15.53
CA SER A 4 12.92 -26.61 -15.20
C SER A 4 13.23 -25.17 -14.77
N LEU A 5 12.65 -24.17 -15.45
CA LEU A 5 12.79 -22.75 -15.10
C LEU A 5 12.13 -22.38 -13.76
N SER A 6 10.99 -23.02 -13.40
CA SER A 6 10.34 -22.75 -12.11
C SER A 6 11.17 -23.25 -10.90
N LYS A 7 12.16 -24.11 -11.12
CA LYS A 7 13.15 -24.50 -10.09
C LYS A 7 14.36 -23.57 -10.03
N GLU A 8 14.62 -22.80 -11.10
CA GLU A 8 15.80 -21.93 -11.20
C GLU A 8 15.59 -20.53 -10.61
N ASN A 9 14.34 -20.10 -10.40
CA ASN A 9 14.04 -18.86 -9.67
C ASN A 9 12.71 -18.94 -8.89
N PRO A 10 12.67 -19.70 -7.77
CA PRO A 10 11.46 -19.86 -6.96
C PRO A 10 10.87 -18.53 -6.47
N SER A 11 11.74 -17.55 -6.16
CA SER A 11 11.33 -16.23 -5.67
C SER A 11 10.60 -15.40 -6.73
N ALA A 12 11.06 -15.42 -7.99
CA ALA A 12 10.40 -14.69 -9.08
C ALA A 12 9.01 -15.27 -9.36
N TYR A 13 8.88 -16.59 -9.41
CA TYR A 13 7.58 -17.24 -9.57
C TYR A 13 6.62 -16.92 -8.42
N GLN A 14 7.11 -16.95 -7.17
CA GLN A 14 6.32 -16.56 -6.00
C GLN A 14 5.90 -15.08 -6.06
N SER A 15 6.78 -14.19 -6.50
CA SER A 15 6.47 -12.77 -6.70
C SER A 15 5.35 -12.57 -7.72
N ASP A 16 5.41 -13.27 -8.86
CA ASP A 16 4.36 -13.23 -9.90
C ASP A 16 3.01 -13.76 -9.40
N VAL A 17 3.03 -14.83 -8.59
CA VAL A 17 1.83 -15.37 -7.94
C VAL A 17 1.23 -14.35 -6.98
N ALA A 18 2.05 -13.74 -6.12
CA ALA A 18 1.58 -12.71 -5.18
C ALA A 18 1.00 -11.49 -5.89
N MET A 19 1.62 -11.05 -6.99
CA MET A 19 1.09 -9.97 -7.82
C MET A 19 -0.27 -10.33 -8.43
N THR A 20 -0.40 -11.56 -8.96
CA THR A 20 -1.65 -12.06 -9.53
C THR A 20 -2.76 -12.11 -8.49
N LEU A 21 -2.46 -12.61 -7.28
CA LEU A 21 -3.40 -12.66 -6.17
C LEU A 21 -3.84 -11.25 -5.72
N ASN A 22 -2.90 -10.32 -5.59
CA ASN A 22 -3.21 -8.93 -5.26
C ASN A 22 -4.12 -8.27 -6.31
N ASN A 23 -3.92 -8.56 -7.59
CA ASN A 23 -4.78 -8.05 -8.65
C ASN A 23 -6.17 -8.69 -8.63
N LEU A 24 -6.25 -10.00 -8.35
CA LEU A 24 -7.51 -10.70 -8.18
C LEU A 24 -8.29 -10.16 -6.97
N ALA A 25 -7.61 -9.87 -5.86
CA ALA A 25 -8.19 -9.27 -4.68
C ALA A 25 -8.79 -7.89 -4.96
N ASN A 26 -8.09 -7.05 -5.75
CA ASN A 26 -8.64 -5.77 -6.22
C ASN A 26 -9.92 -5.95 -7.04
N LEU A 27 -9.97 -6.95 -7.92
CA LEU A 27 -11.18 -7.26 -8.71
C LEU A 27 -12.33 -7.70 -7.80
N TYR A 28 -12.08 -8.59 -6.84
CA TYR A 28 -13.09 -9.03 -5.87
C TYR A 28 -13.60 -7.89 -5.00
N SER A 29 -12.72 -6.99 -4.54
CA SER A 29 -13.10 -5.79 -3.79
C SER A 29 -14.03 -4.89 -4.61
N GLY A 30 -13.71 -4.64 -5.89
CA GLY A 30 -14.56 -3.87 -6.80
C GLY A 30 -15.93 -4.52 -7.08
N ASP A 31 -16.02 -5.84 -7.01
CA ASP A 31 -17.26 -6.62 -7.15
C ASP A 31 -18.03 -6.79 -5.82
N ASN A 32 -17.61 -6.13 -4.73
CA ASN A 32 -18.16 -6.28 -3.38
C ASN A 32 -18.05 -7.70 -2.79
N ARG A 33 -17.08 -8.48 -3.26
CA ARG A 33 -16.77 -9.83 -2.80
C ARG A 33 -15.67 -9.78 -1.74
N SER A 34 -15.98 -9.14 -0.61
CA SER A 34 -14.96 -8.74 0.38
C SER A 34 -14.20 -9.94 0.96
N LYS A 35 -14.87 -11.05 1.28
CA LYS A 35 -14.22 -12.24 1.83
C LYS A 35 -13.20 -12.86 0.88
N GLU A 36 -13.53 -12.94 -0.41
CA GLU A 36 -12.60 -13.44 -1.42
C GLU A 36 -11.45 -12.45 -1.67
N ALA A 37 -11.70 -11.15 -1.56
CA ALA A 37 -10.66 -10.12 -1.63
C ALA A 37 -9.68 -10.25 -0.45
N GLU A 38 -10.19 -10.35 0.78
CA GLU A 38 -9.40 -10.53 2.00
C GLU A 38 -8.51 -11.77 1.89
N GLN A 39 -9.09 -12.93 1.53
CA GLN A 39 -8.33 -14.16 1.37
C GLN A 39 -7.21 -14.01 0.33
N ALA A 40 -7.49 -13.42 -0.83
CA ALA A 40 -6.49 -13.23 -1.87
C ALA A 40 -5.39 -12.23 -1.47
N TYR A 41 -5.73 -11.17 -0.73
CA TYR A 41 -4.73 -10.25 -0.17
C TYR A 41 -3.87 -10.93 0.91
N ASP A 42 -4.46 -11.72 1.80
CA ASP A 42 -3.72 -12.42 2.85
C ASP A 42 -2.73 -13.44 2.28
N GLU A 43 -3.15 -14.18 1.24
CA GLU A 43 -2.25 -15.10 0.52
C GLU A 43 -1.11 -14.34 -0.17
N ALA A 44 -1.39 -13.21 -0.83
CA ALA A 44 -0.37 -12.36 -1.43
C ALA A 44 0.59 -11.78 -0.38
N LEU A 45 0.06 -11.33 0.76
CA LEU A 45 0.83 -10.75 1.87
C LEU A 45 1.75 -11.80 2.49
N ALA A 46 1.28 -13.03 2.70
CA ALA A 46 2.08 -14.11 3.24
C ALA A 46 3.28 -14.42 2.34
N ILE A 47 3.07 -14.50 1.02
CA ILE A 47 4.15 -14.70 0.05
C ILE A 47 5.14 -13.53 0.07
N ARG A 48 4.64 -12.29 0.00
CA ARG A 48 5.47 -11.07 0.01
C ARG A 48 6.28 -10.93 1.30
N ARG A 49 5.73 -11.28 2.47
CA ARG A 49 6.48 -11.33 3.72
C ARG A 49 7.58 -12.39 3.70
N SER A 50 7.33 -13.57 3.13
CA SER A 50 8.37 -14.60 2.99
C SER A 50 9.51 -14.09 2.12
N LEU A 51 9.19 -13.55 0.94
CA LEU A 51 10.17 -12.98 0.02
C LEU A 51 10.93 -11.79 0.63
N SER A 52 10.24 -10.94 1.38
CA SER A 52 10.85 -9.80 2.06
C SER A 52 11.80 -10.21 3.19
N LYS A 53 11.66 -11.39 3.80
CA LYS A 53 12.66 -11.90 4.76
C LYS A 53 13.95 -12.29 4.06
N GLU A 54 13.86 -12.77 2.82
CA GLU A 54 15.02 -13.18 2.01
C GLU A 54 15.70 -11.98 1.33
N ASN A 55 14.91 -11.04 0.81
CA ASN A 55 15.40 -9.83 0.15
C ASN A 55 14.51 -8.61 0.47
N PRO A 56 14.72 -7.96 1.63
CA PRO A 56 13.88 -6.85 2.06
C PRO A 56 13.80 -5.70 1.06
N SER A 57 14.93 -5.30 0.47
CA SER A 57 15.00 -4.16 -0.45
C SER A 57 14.20 -4.35 -1.73
N ALA A 58 13.93 -5.61 -2.12
CA ALA A 58 13.13 -5.93 -3.29
C ALA A 58 11.62 -5.97 -3.01
N TYR A 59 11.21 -6.39 -1.81
CA TYR A 59 9.81 -6.79 -1.56
C TYR A 59 9.10 -6.06 -0.41
N GLN A 60 9.80 -5.22 0.38
CA GLN A 60 9.15 -4.46 1.45
C GLN A 60 8.08 -3.50 0.92
N SER A 61 8.31 -2.88 -0.25
CA SER A 61 7.31 -2.00 -0.89
C SER A 61 6.05 -2.76 -1.30
N ASP A 62 6.19 -4.02 -1.74
CA ASP A 62 5.08 -4.90 -2.09
C ASP A 62 4.26 -5.30 -0.86
N VAL A 63 4.92 -5.57 0.27
CA VAL A 63 4.26 -5.82 1.56
C VAL A 63 3.41 -4.61 1.96
N ALA A 64 4.00 -3.41 1.96
CA ALA A 64 3.29 -2.18 2.32
C ALA A 64 2.12 -1.88 1.39
N SER A 65 2.26 -2.15 0.09
CA SER A 65 1.17 -1.97 -0.86
C SER A 65 0.00 -2.91 -0.59
N THR A 66 0.24 -4.18 -0.25
CA THR A 66 -0.85 -5.11 0.10
C THR A 66 -1.54 -4.69 1.39
N LEU A 67 -0.77 -4.27 2.39
CA LEU A 67 -1.31 -3.80 3.67
C LEU A 67 -2.20 -2.56 3.50
N ASN A 68 -1.82 -1.61 2.65
CA ASN A 68 -2.69 -0.48 2.32
C ASN A 68 -4.02 -0.92 1.68
N ASN A 69 -3.99 -1.90 0.77
CA ASN A 69 -5.22 -2.41 0.16
C ASN A 69 -6.11 -3.13 1.18
N LEU A 70 -5.52 -3.90 2.09
CA LEU A 70 -6.23 -4.51 3.21
C LEU A 70 -6.83 -3.45 4.13
N ALA A 71 -6.11 -2.37 4.43
CA ALA A 71 -6.63 -1.28 5.25
C ALA A 71 -7.88 -0.63 4.63
N ILE A 72 -7.87 -0.43 3.30
CA ILE A 72 -9.05 0.07 2.56
C ILE A 72 -10.19 -0.94 2.64
N LEU A 73 -9.94 -2.21 2.34
CA LEU A 73 -10.96 -3.26 2.37
C LEU A 73 -11.61 -3.37 3.76
N TYR A 74 -10.81 -3.38 4.83
CA TYR A 74 -11.30 -3.42 6.20
C TYR A 74 -12.07 -2.15 6.58
N SER A 75 -11.65 -0.98 6.12
CA SER A 75 -12.42 0.25 6.30
C SER A 75 -13.79 0.18 5.64
N ASP A 76 -13.86 -0.32 4.40
CA ASP A 76 -15.12 -0.48 3.66
C ASP A 76 -16.08 -1.47 4.35
N ASP A 77 -15.52 -2.50 4.99
CA ASP A 77 -16.24 -3.48 5.83
C ASP A 77 -16.54 -2.98 7.26
N ASN A 78 -16.19 -1.73 7.60
CA ASN A 78 -16.30 -1.16 8.96
C ASN A 78 -15.50 -1.90 10.04
N ARG A 79 -14.46 -2.64 9.66
CA ARG A 79 -13.50 -3.34 10.53
C ARG A 79 -12.32 -2.42 10.85
N LEU A 80 -12.62 -1.32 11.56
CA LEU A 80 -11.66 -0.26 11.84
C LEU A 80 -10.40 -0.71 12.60
N PRO A 81 -10.45 -1.60 13.60
CA PRO A 81 -9.24 -2.05 14.29
C PRO A 81 -8.26 -2.78 13.35
N GLU A 82 -8.76 -3.66 12.48
CA GLU A 82 -7.93 -4.35 11.50
C GLU A 82 -7.40 -3.40 10.42
N ALA A 83 -8.22 -2.42 10.02
CA ALA A 83 -7.81 -1.38 9.09
C ALA A 83 -6.66 -0.52 9.64
N GLU A 84 -6.76 -0.11 10.91
CA GLU A 84 -5.74 0.67 11.61
C GLU A 84 -4.44 -0.12 11.74
N GLN A 85 -4.52 -1.40 12.13
CA GLN A 85 -3.33 -2.25 12.21
C GLN A 85 -2.61 -2.40 10.86
N ALA A 86 -3.35 -2.64 9.78
CA ALA A 86 -2.77 -2.77 8.44
C ALA A 86 -2.17 -1.44 7.95
N TYR A 87 -2.86 -0.32 8.22
CA TYR A 87 -2.38 1.02 7.90
C TYR A 87 -1.08 1.37 8.65
N ASP A 88 -1.01 1.13 9.96
CA ASP A 88 0.16 1.48 10.77
C ASP A 88 1.41 0.74 10.27
N GLU A 89 1.27 -0.55 9.97
CA GLU A 89 2.39 -1.34 9.44
C GLU A 89 2.82 -0.85 8.04
N ALA A 90 1.88 -0.54 7.15
CA ALA A 90 2.19 0.01 5.84
C ALA A 90 2.90 1.38 5.96
N LEU A 91 2.43 2.23 6.87
CA LEU A 91 2.99 3.55 7.12
C LEU A 91 4.42 3.47 7.64
N GLU A 92 4.70 2.57 8.59
CA GLU A 92 6.05 2.34 9.10
C GLU A 92 7.02 1.92 7.98
N ILE A 93 6.60 0.98 7.14
CA ILE A 93 7.42 0.52 6.00
C ILE A 93 7.67 1.66 5.02
N TYR A 94 6.63 2.38 4.58
CA TYR A 94 6.80 3.49 3.64
C TYR A 94 7.58 4.68 4.21
N ARG A 95 7.52 4.94 5.53
CA ARG A 95 8.39 5.93 6.19
C ARG A 95 9.86 5.51 6.10
N SER A 96 10.16 4.24 6.35
CA SER A 96 11.53 3.71 6.24
C SER A 96 12.03 3.80 4.80
N LEU A 97 11.26 3.28 3.83
CA LEU A 97 11.61 3.29 2.42
C LEU A 97 11.75 4.72 1.86
N SER A 98 10.85 5.64 2.22
CA SER A 98 10.94 7.04 1.78
C SER A 98 12.10 7.79 2.42
N LYS A 99 12.61 7.35 3.58
CA LYS A 99 13.82 7.92 4.17
C LYS A 99 15.07 7.52 3.38
N GLU A 100 15.12 6.27 2.91
CA GLU A 100 16.24 5.73 2.12
C GLU A 100 16.21 6.21 0.66
N ASN A 101 15.03 6.19 0.04
CA ASN A 101 14.84 6.60 -1.34
C ASN A 101 13.55 7.44 -1.49
N PRO A 102 13.62 8.74 -1.15
CA PRO A 102 12.46 9.63 -1.21
C PRO A 102 11.83 9.70 -2.60
N SER A 103 12.63 9.66 -3.68
CA SER A 103 12.11 9.81 -5.04
C SER A 103 11.29 8.60 -5.51
N ALA A 104 11.62 7.39 -5.03
CA ALA A 104 10.85 6.20 -5.33
C ALA A 104 9.59 6.07 -4.46
N TYR A 105 9.67 6.44 -3.17
CA TYR A 105 8.65 6.07 -2.19
C TYR A 105 7.86 7.23 -1.57
N GLY A 106 8.26 8.48 -1.82
CA GLY A 106 7.62 9.66 -1.23
C GLY A 106 6.13 9.78 -1.59
N ILE A 107 5.77 9.49 -2.85
CA ILE A 107 4.36 9.52 -3.26
C ILE A 107 3.54 8.46 -2.52
N TYR A 108 4.06 7.23 -2.36
CA TYR A 108 3.37 6.16 -1.64
C TYR A 108 3.21 6.46 -0.15
N LEU A 109 4.23 7.05 0.48
CA LEU A 109 4.14 7.56 1.85
C LEU A 109 3.04 8.61 1.98
N ALA A 110 3.02 9.61 1.09
CA ALA A 110 2.00 10.65 1.11
C ALA A 110 0.58 10.10 0.88
N GLN A 111 0.41 9.15 -0.04
CA GLN A 111 -0.87 8.46 -0.25
C GLN A 111 -1.35 7.73 1.00
N THR A 112 -0.45 7.01 1.67
CA THR A 112 -0.74 6.29 2.91
C THR A 112 -1.22 7.26 3.99
N LEU A 113 -0.47 8.34 4.24
CA LEU A 113 -0.84 9.39 5.21
C LEU A 113 -2.22 10.00 4.92
N ILE A 114 -2.50 10.36 3.65
CA ILE A 114 -3.80 10.93 3.24
C ILE A 114 -4.93 9.92 3.47
N MET A 115 -4.71 8.65 3.11
CA MET A 115 -5.66 7.56 3.31
C MET A 115 -6.01 7.39 4.80
N GLY A 116 -5.01 7.39 5.68
CA GLY A 116 -5.23 7.29 7.12
C GLY A 116 -6.09 8.42 7.68
N VAL A 117 -5.89 9.66 7.22
CA VAL A 117 -6.73 10.79 7.65
C VAL A 117 -8.15 10.67 7.12
N TYR A 118 -8.30 10.23 5.86
CA TYR A 118 -9.60 10.14 5.19
C TYR A 118 -10.46 8.98 5.71
N LEU A 119 -9.87 7.78 5.85
CA LEU A 119 -10.60 6.56 6.19
C LEU A 119 -10.59 6.25 7.70
N LEU A 120 -9.47 6.53 8.37
CA LEU A 120 -9.18 6.00 9.71
C LEU A 120 -9.13 7.09 10.79
N LYS A 121 -9.56 8.32 10.47
CA LYS A 121 -9.60 9.46 11.39
C LYS A 121 -8.24 9.78 12.04
N GLN A 122 -7.15 9.49 11.32
CA GLN A 122 -5.80 9.79 11.78
C GLN A 122 -5.60 11.30 11.93
N PRO A 123 -4.63 11.74 12.77
CA PRO A 123 -4.41 13.15 13.04
C PRO A 123 -4.17 13.98 11.78
N LYS A 124 -4.75 15.18 11.70
CA LYS A 124 -4.64 16.06 10.53
C LYS A 124 -3.20 16.49 10.24
N GLU A 125 -2.31 16.39 11.23
CA GLU A 125 -0.87 16.59 11.10
C GLU A 125 -0.25 15.69 10.02
N ASN A 126 -0.81 14.51 9.77
CA ASN A 126 -0.40 13.62 8.69
C ASN A 126 -0.59 14.27 7.29
N LEU A 127 -1.56 15.17 7.12
CA LEU A 127 -1.72 15.94 5.88
C LEU A 127 -0.59 16.96 5.68
N THR A 128 -0.09 17.55 6.76
CA THR A 128 1.07 18.44 6.73
C THR A 128 2.34 17.68 6.32
N GLU A 129 2.56 16.49 6.89
CA GLU A 129 3.65 15.60 6.48
C GLU A 129 3.52 15.21 5.01
N ALA A 130 2.34 14.75 4.58
CA ALA A 130 2.07 14.36 3.20
C ALA A 130 2.34 15.51 2.22
N ARG A 131 1.87 16.73 2.52
CA ARG A 131 2.15 17.93 1.71
C ARG A 131 3.64 18.20 1.58
N ALA A 132 4.38 18.18 2.70
CA ALA A 132 5.81 18.45 2.69
C ALA A 132 6.59 17.44 1.82
N VAL A 133 6.14 16.19 1.78
CA VAL A 133 6.69 15.17 0.87
C VAL A 133 6.33 15.50 -0.59
N LEU A 134 5.05 15.80 -0.87
CA LEU A 134 4.54 16.02 -2.23
C LEU A 134 5.08 17.28 -2.91
N GLU A 135 5.37 18.35 -2.17
CA GLU A 135 5.96 19.59 -2.73
C GLU A 135 7.31 19.33 -3.43
N ARG A 136 8.03 18.26 -3.05
CA ARG A 136 9.28 17.84 -3.72
C ARG A 136 9.05 17.25 -5.11
N PHE A 137 7.81 16.86 -5.42
CA PHE A 137 7.39 16.21 -6.67
C PHE A 137 6.43 17.07 -7.50
N LYS A 138 6.33 18.37 -7.17
CA LYS A 138 5.43 19.31 -7.83
C LYS A 138 5.66 19.38 -9.34
N GLY A 139 4.56 19.46 -10.09
CA GLY A 139 4.58 19.38 -11.55
C GLY A 139 4.47 17.94 -12.09
N GLY A 140 4.49 16.94 -11.21
CA GLY A 140 4.09 15.58 -11.53
C GLY A 140 2.57 15.39 -11.35
N HIS A 141 1.89 14.83 -12.35
CA HIS A 141 0.43 14.63 -12.35
C HIS A 141 -0.12 14.01 -11.05
N GLN A 142 0.57 12.98 -10.52
CA GLN A 142 0.12 12.31 -9.30
C GLN A 142 0.30 13.18 -8.05
N ALA A 143 1.42 13.92 -7.95
CA ALA A 143 1.68 14.79 -6.82
C ALA A 143 0.69 15.96 -6.78
N ASP A 144 0.46 16.59 -7.92
CA ASP A 144 -0.46 17.73 -8.05
C ASP A 144 -1.91 17.32 -7.73
N ARG A 145 -2.33 16.12 -8.15
CA ARG A 145 -3.64 15.55 -7.77
C ARG A 145 -3.76 15.36 -6.26
N LEU A 146 -2.74 14.83 -5.59
CA LEU A 146 -2.76 14.60 -4.14
C LEU A 146 -2.71 15.91 -3.35
N LEU A 147 -1.92 16.89 -3.79
CA LEU A 147 -1.91 18.23 -3.20
C LEU A 147 -3.29 18.89 -3.29
N SER A 148 -3.98 18.73 -4.42
CA SER A 148 -5.35 19.23 -4.60
C SER A 148 -6.34 18.55 -3.64
N LYS A 149 -6.20 17.23 -3.41
CA LYS A 149 -7.01 16.50 -2.42
C LYS A 149 -6.77 17.01 -1.00
N ILE A 150 -5.51 17.21 -0.61
CA ILE A 150 -5.17 17.75 0.71
C ILE A 150 -5.83 19.11 0.90
N LYS A 151 -5.78 19.99 -0.11
CA LYS A 151 -6.40 21.32 -0.06
C LYS A 151 -7.91 21.21 0.18
N ALA A 152 -8.61 20.34 -0.55
CA ALA A 152 -10.05 20.13 -0.37
C ALA A 152 -10.38 19.65 1.07
N MET A 153 -9.63 18.68 1.60
CA MET A 153 -9.83 18.16 2.96
C MET A 153 -9.61 19.21 4.07
N GLU A 154 -8.82 20.26 3.81
CA GLU A 154 -8.61 21.36 4.75
C GLU A 154 -9.69 22.44 4.67
N GLU A 155 -10.31 22.61 3.50
CA GLU A 155 -11.37 23.59 3.23
C GLU A 155 -12.76 23.13 3.70
N GLU A 156 -12.99 21.82 3.85
CA GLU A 156 -14.25 21.23 4.38
C GLU A 156 -14.45 21.43 5.91
N LYS A 157 -14.02 22.58 6.46
CA LYS A 157 -14.20 22.97 7.87
C LYS A 157 -15.48 23.78 8.11
#